data_AF-A0A8S0XT92-F1
#
_entry.id   AF-A0A8S0XT92-F1
#
_cell.length_a   1.000
_cell.length_b   1.000
_cell.length_c   1.000
_cell.angle_alpha   90.00
_cell.angle_beta   90.00
_cell.angle_gamma   90.00
#
_symmetry.space_group_name_H-M   'P 1'
#
loop_
_entity.id
_entity.type
_entity.pdbx_description
1 polymer ?
#
loop_
_entity_poly.entity_id
_entity_poly.type
_entity_poly.pdbx_seq_one_letter_code
_entity_poly.pdbx_strand_id
1 'polypeptide(L)'
;MPPPPPGLGLQRHGPSPPPSFLTGQMKTSTHRSVPSFTSEGPIWKQVLVSFGGTPPDLTKFFTESAVRVAKGYLRDGRSILQVTSIVCTYDGLLLVTPAVASLSNLDILRNFIHESLLTGTPFEVALPSSTSFIKILDVPYFDPKGLKITQEVLEKALHTSVHTEVFAYLSTKPRIDHNSVHLTLCTVYCNLWDSQQGTCAKKALGQPIFLAGRSCAIRPAARHTRVPLCQRTSISQIHVSNTVFSQCELIDQDCD
;
A
#
# COMPACT_ATOMS: atom_id res chain seq x y z
N MET A 1 17.49 77.60 9.49
CA MET A 1 16.59 76.57 8.94
C MET A 1 15.34 77.27 8.39
N PRO A 2 15.05 77.20 7.09
CA PRO A 2 13.81 77.73 6.53
C PRO A 2 12.62 76.78 6.78
N PRO A 3 11.40 77.30 6.97
CA PRO A 3 10.18 76.48 7.18
C PRO A 3 9.61 75.94 5.85
N PRO A 4 8.88 74.80 5.88
CA PRO A 4 8.20 74.25 4.71
C PRO A 4 6.91 75.01 4.35
N PRO A 5 6.51 75.05 3.06
CA PRO A 5 5.31 75.73 2.60
C PRO A 5 4.00 74.93 2.81
N PRO A 6 2.83 75.61 2.89
CA PRO A 6 1.52 75.02 3.13
C PRO A 6 0.63 74.89 1.87
N GLY A 7 -0.30 73.92 1.88
CA GLY A 7 -1.51 73.87 1.05
C GLY A 7 -2.38 72.69 1.50
N LEU A 8 -3.52 72.86 2.19
CA LEU A 8 -4.86 73.31 1.70
C LEU A 8 -5.26 72.53 0.44
N GLY A 9 -6.33 71.73 0.36
CA GLY A 9 -7.47 71.41 1.23
C GLY A 9 -8.66 71.02 0.33
N LEU A 10 -9.60 70.22 0.89
CA LEU A 10 -10.97 69.90 0.39
C LEU A 10 -11.04 68.86 -0.76
N GLN A 11 -11.95 67.87 -0.76
CA GLN A 11 -13.41 68.02 -0.69
C GLN A 11 -14.11 66.67 -0.42
N ARG A 12 -15.19 66.69 0.39
CA ARG A 12 -16.11 65.56 0.63
C ARG A 12 -17.15 65.49 -0.50
N HIS A 13 -17.47 64.29 -0.97
CA HIS A 13 -18.74 63.99 -1.64
C HIS A 13 -19.34 62.69 -1.08
N GLY A 14 -20.63 62.73 -0.75
CA GLY A 14 -21.45 61.60 -0.31
C GLY A 14 -21.88 60.66 -1.46
N PRO A 15 -22.73 59.65 -1.17
CA PRO A 15 -22.81 58.41 -1.95
C PRO A 15 -23.88 58.44 -3.05
N SER A 16 -23.67 57.64 -4.10
CA SER A 16 -24.68 57.29 -5.12
C SER A 16 -24.65 55.77 -5.44
N PRO A 17 -25.79 55.14 -5.81
CA PRO A 17 -26.06 53.69 -5.77
C PRO A 17 -25.71 52.94 -7.09
N PRO A 18 -25.91 51.60 -7.22
CA PRO A 18 -25.05 50.68 -7.96
C PRO A 18 -25.48 50.38 -9.41
N PRO A 19 -24.66 49.64 -10.17
CA PRO A 19 -25.16 48.67 -11.14
C PRO A 19 -24.95 47.24 -10.63
N SER A 20 -26.08 46.53 -10.50
CA SER A 20 -26.15 45.07 -10.38
C SER A 20 -25.82 44.39 -11.72
N PHE A 21 -25.57 43.07 -11.64
CA PHE A 21 -25.41 42.09 -12.74
C PHE A 21 -23.97 41.98 -13.29
N LEU A 22 -23.28 40.84 -13.34
CA LEU A 22 -23.66 39.43 -13.26
C LEU A 22 -22.42 38.55 -12.96
N THR A 23 -22.62 37.54 -12.11
CA THR A 23 -21.99 36.19 -12.10
C THR A 23 -20.49 35.99 -12.29
N GLY A 24 -19.90 35.33 -11.29
CA GLY A 24 -19.07 34.15 -11.52
C GLY A 24 -17.61 34.25 -11.10
N GLN A 25 -17.32 33.84 -9.86
CA GLN A 25 -16.31 32.80 -9.59
C GLN A 25 -16.23 32.55 -8.08
N MET A 26 -16.91 31.49 -7.62
CA MET A 26 -16.50 30.82 -6.39
C MET A 26 -15.11 30.25 -6.64
N LYS A 27 -14.09 30.86 -6.02
CA LYS A 27 -12.79 30.21 -5.83
C LYS A 27 -13.03 29.00 -4.94
N THR A 28 -13.19 27.83 -5.55
CA THR A 28 -13.08 26.56 -4.84
C THR A 28 -11.67 26.48 -4.28
N SER A 29 -11.57 26.62 -2.97
CA SER A 29 -10.37 26.28 -2.22
C SER A 29 -10.09 24.80 -2.49
N THR A 30 -9.11 24.53 -3.34
CA THR A 30 -8.56 23.19 -3.51
C THR A 30 -7.85 22.85 -2.22
N HIS A 31 -8.55 22.14 -1.34
CA HIS A 31 -7.95 21.43 -0.23
C HIS A 31 -6.91 20.48 -0.84
N ARG A 32 -5.64 20.88 -0.82
CA ARG A 32 -4.53 20.07 -1.29
C ARG A 32 -4.49 18.85 -0.36
N SER A 33 -5.02 17.71 -0.83
CA SER A 33 -4.99 16.48 -0.06
C SER A 33 -3.54 16.15 0.25
N VAL A 34 -3.24 15.95 1.53
CA VAL A 34 -1.95 15.41 1.93
C VAL A 34 -1.83 14.04 1.27
N PRO A 35 -0.75 13.75 0.51
CA PRO A 35 -0.56 12.43 -0.08
C PRO A 35 -0.61 11.37 1.01
N SER A 36 -1.52 10.41 0.88
CA SER A 36 -1.59 9.30 1.82
C SER A 36 -0.30 8.48 1.75
N PHE A 37 0.35 8.26 2.90
CA PHE A 37 1.51 7.37 3.01
C PHE A 37 1.11 5.89 3.09
N THR A 38 -0.19 5.65 3.21
CA THR A 38 -0.81 4.33 3.06
C THR A 38 -1.51 4.28 1.70
N SER A 39 -1.35 3.18 0.98
CA SER A 39 -2.34 2.87 -0.06
C SER A 39 -3.62 2.38 0.61
N GLU A 40 -4.79 2.76 0.09
CA GLU A 40 -6.01 2.05 0.47
C GLU A 40 -5.81 0.56 0.20
N GLY A 41 -5.97 -0.24 1.25
CA GLY A 41 -5.87 -1.69 1.16
C GLY A 41 -7.05 -2.29 0.40
N PRO A 42 -6.92 -3.55 -0.04
CA PRO A 42 -8.07 -4.31 -0.50
C PRO A 42 -9.10 -4.40 0.63
N ILE A 43 -10.38 -4.38 0.28
CA ILE A 43 -11.47 -4.59 1.23
C ILE A 43 -11.18 -5.91 1.97
N TRP A 44 -11.10 -5.89 3.30
CA TRP A 44 -10.79 -7.05 4.17
C TRP A 44 -11.77 -8.24 4.03
N LYS A 45 -12.74 -8.13 3.13
CA LYS A 45 -13.65 -9.17 2.68
C LYS A 45 -13.01 -10.02 1.58
N GLN A 46 -11.72 -10.31 1.74
CA GLN A 46 -10.90 -11.08 0.80
C GLN A 46 -9.83 -11.82 1.60
N VAL A 47 -9.38 -12.96 1.09
CA VAL A 47 -8.27 -13.75 1.61
C VAL A 47 -7.31 -14.00 0.44
N LEU A 48 -6.04 -13.72 0.65
CA LEU A 48 -4.98 -13.93 -0.33
C LEU A 48 -4.26 -15.25 -0.05
N VAL A 49 -3.99 -16.00 -1.11
CA VAL A 49 -3.12 -17.18 -1.11
C VAL A 49 -1.92 -16.85 -1.99
N SER A 50 -0.73 -16.89 -1.41
CA SER A 50 0.52 -16.58 -2.10
C SER A 50 1.40 -17.82 -2.15
N PHE A 51 1.99 -18.12 -3.31
CA PHE A 51 2.87 -19.28 -3.49
C PHE A 51 4.34 -18.84 -3.44
N GLY A 52 5.16 -19.60 -2.72
CA GLY A 52 6.60 -19.40 -2.70
C GLY A 52 7.25 -20.12 -3.88
N GLY A 53 7.75 -19.38 -4.86
CA GLY A 53 8.42 -19.93 -6.05
C GLY A 53 7.51 -19.97 -7.27
N THR A 54 7.69 -20.95 -8.16
CA THR A 54 6.86 -21.09 -9.36
C THR A 54 5.43 -21.48 -8.96
N PRO A 55 4.40 -20.72 -9.36
CA PRO A 55 3.03 -21.02 -8.99
C PRO A 55 2.59 -22.38 -9.57
N PRO A 56 1.84 -23.19 -8.79
CA PRO A 56 1.31 -24.46 -9.30
C PRO A 56 0.21 -24.23 -10.33
N ASP A 57 -0.25 -25.30 -10.99
CA ASP A 57 -1.43 -25.21 -11.86
C ASP A 57 -2.69 -24.87 -11.04
N LEU A 58 -3.15 -23.62 -11.17
CA LEU A 58 -4.30 -23.08 -10.45
C LEU A 58 -5.63 -23.26 -11.19
N THR A 59 -5.64 -23.85 -12.40
CA THR A 59 -6.86 -23.95 -13.23
C THR A 59 -8.03 -24.62 -12.51
N LYS A 60 -7.74 -25.57 -11.63
CA LYS A 60 -8.71 -26.29 -10.80
C LYS A 60 -9.54 -25.38 -9.89
N PHE A 61 -8.98 -24.23 -9.48
CA PHE A 61 -9.65 -23.28 -8.59
C PHE A 61 -10.61 -22.33 -9.29
N PHE A 62 -10.60 -22.26 -10.62
CA PHE A 62 -11.48 -21.36 -11.40
C PHE A 62 -12.83 -22.00 -11.77
N THR A 63 -13.20 -23.07 -11.07
CA THR A 63 -14.47 -23.76 -11.27
C THR A 63 -15.46 -23.40 -10.16
N GLU A 64 -16.76 -23.38 -10.47
CA GLU A 64 -17.80 -23.26 -9.44
C GLU A 64 -17.70 -24.38 -8.39
N SER A 65 -17.21 -25.56 -8.80
CA SER A 65 -16.90 -26.67 -7.91
C SER A 65 -15.89 -26.29 -6.83
N ALA A 66 -14.83 -25.55 -7.15
CA ALA A 66 -13.85 -25.10 -6.16
C ALA A 66 -14.45 -24.14 -5.13
N VAL A 67 -15.30 -23.20 -5.56
CA VAL A 67 -16.03 -22.31 -4.64
C VAL A 67 -16.97 -23.13 -3.73
N ARG A 68 -17.68 -24.11 -4.29
CA ARG A 68 -18.56 -25.01 -3.54
C ARG A 68 -17.80 -25.84 -2.50
N VAL A 69 -16.64 -26.36 -2.85
CA VAL A 69 -15.76 -27.12 -1.94
C VAL A 69 -15.26 -26.21 -0.82
N ALA A 70 -14.74 -25.01 -1.15
CA ALA A 70 -14.29 -24.04 -0.14
C ALA A 70 -15.41 -23.68 0.86
N LYS A 71 -16.65 -23.48 0.37
CA LYS A 71 -17.83 -23.30 1.23
C LYS A 71 -18.10 -24.51 2.13
N GLY A 72 -17.91 -25.73 1.60
CA GLY A 72 -18.01 -26.97 2.37
C GLY A 72 -17.04 -27.00 3.55
N TYR A 73 -15.76 -26.73 3.30
CA TYR A 73 -14.74 -26.65 4.35
C TYR A 73 -15.08 -25.63 5.44
N LEU A 74 -15.50 -24.42 5.05
CA LEU A 74 -15.91 -23.38 6.00
C LEU A 74 -17.12 -23.81 6.83
N ARG A 75 -18.12 -24.45 6.22
CA ARG A 75 -19.30 -24.94 6.92
C ARG A 75 -18.96 -26.06 7.89
N ASP A 76 -18.12 -27.01 7.47
CA ASP A 76 -17.72 -28.16 8.29
C ASP A 76 -16.85 -27.71 9.48
N GLY A 77 -16.03 -26.67 9.28
CA GLY A 77 -15.34 -25.93 10.33
C GLY A 77 -16.22 -25.00 11.18
N ARG A 78 -17.56 -25.05 11.02
CA ARG A 78 -18.56 -24.23 11.74
C ARG A 78 -18.37 -22.71 11.57
N SER A 79 -17.77 -22.29 10.46
CA SER A 79 -17.63 -20.88 10.12
C SER A 79 -18.92 -20.35 9.48
N ILE A 80 -19.27 -19.12 9.83
CA ILE A 80 -20.32 -18.35 9.15
C ILE A 80 -19.82 -17.67 7.86
N LEU A 81 -18.49 -17.68 7.64
CA LEU A 81 -17.89 -17.09 6.46
C LEU A 81 -18.21 -17.94 5.22
N GLN A 82 -18.38 -17.28 4.07
CA GLN A 82 -18.53 -17.97 2.80
C GLN A 82 -17.58 -17.37 1.77
N VAL A 83 -16.98 -18.22 0.94
CA VAL A 83 -16.25 -17.76 -0.26
C VAL A 83 -17.27 -17.53 -1.37
N THR A 84 -17.31 -16.33 -1.94
CA THR A 84 -18.22 -15.97 -3.04
C THR A 84 -17.60 -16.24 -4.40
N SER A 85 -16.29 -16.03 -4.53
CA SER A 85 -15.55 -16.29 -5.76
C SER A 85 -14.07 -16.50 -5.46
N ILE A 86 -13.38 -17.15 -6.40
CA ILE A 86 -11.93 -17.37 -6.36
C ILE A 86 -11.36 -16.78 -7.67
N VAL A 87 -10.34 -15.95 -7.58
CA VAL A 87 -9.75 -15.23 -8.72
C VAL A 87 -8.23 -15.40 -8.69
N CYS A 88 -7.56 -15.47 -9.84
CA CYS A 88 -6.10 -15.46 -9.92
C CYS A 88 -5.58 -14.04 -9.68
N THR A 89 -4.56 -13.86 -8.82
CA THR A 89 -3.92 -12.56 -8.62
C THR A 89 -2.50 -12.73 -8.07
N TYR A 90 -1.57 -11.87 -8.50
CA TYR A 90 -0.17 -11.83 -8.01
C TYR A 90 0.46 -13.22 -7.84
N ASP A 91 0.38 -14.04 -8.90
CA ASP A 91 0.90 -15.42 -8.91
C ASP A 91 0.29 -16.35 -7.85
N GLY A 92 -0.94 -16.05 -7.41
CA GLY A 92 -1.68 -16.78 -6.40
C GLY A 92 -3.20 -16.68 -6.53
N LEU A 93 -3.93 -16.88 -5.43
CA LEU A 93 -5.39 -16.88 -5.39
C LEU A 93 -5.95 -15.77 -4.50
N LEU A 94 -7.02 -15.13 -4.95
CA LEU A 94 -7.85 -14.22 -4.16
C LEU A 94 -9.20 -14.88 -3.92
N LEU A 95 -9.49 -15.22 -2.67
CA LEU A 95 -10.78 -15.71 -2.23
C LEU A 95 -11.59 -14.50 -1.77
N VAL A 96 -12.65 -14.17 -2.50
CA VAL A 96 -13.57 -13.08 -2.12
C VAL A 96 -14.57 -13.61 -1.11
N THR A 97 -14.79 -12.87 -0.04
CA THR A 97 -15.71 -13.22 1.04
C THR A 97 -16.70 -12.06 1.27
N PRO A 98 -17.82 -12.24 1.99
CA PRO A 98 -18.74 -11.14 2.31
C PRO A 98 -18.37 -10.41 3.61
N ALA A 99 -17.47 -11.00 4.41
CA ALA A 99 -17.02 -10.52 5.72
C ALA A 99 -15.52 -10.79 5.92
N VAL A 100 -14.92 -10.18 6.94
CA VAL A 100 -13.51 -10.35 7.26
C VAL A 100 -13.26 -11.75 7.82
N ALA A 101 -12.25 -12.45 7.28
CA ALA A 101 -11.89 -13.77 7.79
C ALA A 101 -11.17 -13.65 9.15
N SER A 102 -11.62 -14.43 10.13
CA SER A 102 -10.90 -14.61 11.40
C SER A 102 -9.70 -15.55 11.21
N LEU A 103 -8.81 -15.63 12.20
CA LEU A 103 -7.67 -16.55 12.17
C LEU A 103 -8.11 -18.01 11.95
N SER A 104 -9.16 -18.45 12.66
CA SER A 104 -9.74 -19.79 12.47
C SER A 104 -10.26 -20.01 11.05
N ASN A 105 -10.84 -18.99 10.41
CA ASN A 105 -11.26 -19.09 9.01
C ASN A 105 -10.04 -19.23 8.07
N LEU A 106 -8.94 -18.53 8.34
CA LEU A 106 -7.71 -18.66 7.56
C LEU A 106 -7.12 -20.07 7.70
N ASP A 107 -7.18 -20.67 8.88
CA ASP A 107 -6.70 -22.04 9.11
C ASP A 107 -7.55 -23.07 8.33
N ILE A 108 -8.88 -22.92 8.32
CA ILE A 108 -9.77 -23.77 7.52
C ILE A 108 -9.46 -23.62 6.03
N LEU A 109 -9.28 -22.38 5.56
CA LEU A 109 -8.93 -22.12 4.16
C LEU A 109 -7.54 -22.66 3.81
N ARG A 110 -6.57 -22.63 4.73
CA ARG A 110 -5.26 -23.25 4.53
C ARG A 110 -5.39 -24.75 4.30
N ASN A 111 -6.23 -25.44 5.08
CA ASN A 111 -6.49 -26.87 4.89
C ASN A 111 -7.18 -27.13 3.54
N PHE A 112 -8.17 -26.32 3.17
CA PHE A 112 -8.81 -26.42 1.85
C PHE A 112 -7.80 -26.30 0.70
N ILE A 113 -6.91 -25.30 0.76
CA ILE A 113 -5.89 -25.10 -0.26
C ILE A 113 -4.88 -26.25 -0.27
N HIS A 114 -4.44 -26.70 0.91
CA HIS A 114 -3.51 -27.83 1.05
C HIS A 114 -4.05 -29.10 0.40
N GLU A 115 -5.30 -29.48 0.70
CA GLU A 115 -5.92 -30.69 0.14
C GLU A 115 -6.21 -30.55 -1.36
N SER A 116 -6.47 -29.32 -1.83
CA SER A 116 -6.75 -29.05 -3.25
C SER A 116 -5.47 -28.96 -4.10
N LEU A 117 -4.35 -28.59 -3.49
CA LEU A 117 -3.02 -28.52 -4.10
C LEU A 117 -2.20 -29.71 -3.64
N LEU A 118 -2.26 -30.81 -4.39
CA LEU A 118 -1.38 -31.98 -4.22
C LEU A 118 0.09 -31.70 -4.61
N THR A 119 0.47 -30.42 -4.64
CA THR A 119 1.79 -29.93 -5.03
C THR A 119 2.43 -29.43 -3.75
N GLY A 120 3.54 -30.04 -3.32
CA GLY A 120 4.31 -29.64 -2.12
C GLY A 120 4.94 -28.25 -2.19
N THR A 121 4.40 -27.36 -3.03
CA THR A 121 4.71 -25.94 -3.13
C THR A 121 4.33 -25.24 -1.84
N PRO A 122 5.27 -24.53 -1.18
CA PRO A 122 4.95 -23.75 0.01
C PRO A 122 3.99 -22.62 -0.37
N PHE A 123 2.98 -22.39 0.46
CA PHE A 123 2.03 -21.31 0.27
C PHE A 123 1.63 -20.68 1.60
N GLU A 124 1.21 -19.42 1.53
CA GLU A 124 0.71 -18.66 2.66
C GLU A 124 -0.75 -18.26 2.40
N VAL A 125 -1.59 -18.34 3.44
CA VAL A 125 -2.97 -17.86 3.42
C VAL A 125 -3.12 -16.76 4.46
N ALA A 126 -3.42 -15.55 4.00
CA ALA A 126 -3.49 -14.37 4.85
C ALA A 126 -4.57 -13.39 4.36
N LEU A 127 -4.97 -12.47 5.24
CA LEU A 127 -5.76 -11.32 4.80
C LEU A 127 -4.89 -10.40 3.93
N PRO A 128 -5.44 -9.77 2.88
CA PRO A 128 -4.71 -8.75 2.16
C PRO A 128 -4.33 -7.61 3.12
N SER A 129 -3.02 -7.44 3.30
CA SER A 129 -2.47 -6.37 4.13
C SER A 129 -2.25 -5.12 3.26
N SER A 130 -2.54 -3.94 3.80
CA SER A 130 -2.16 -2.69 3.13
C SER A 130 -0.64 -2.54 3.17
N THR A 131 -0.08 -1.74 2.27
CA THR A 131 1.33 -1.38 2.35
C THR A 131 1.46 0.07 2.82
N SER A 132 2.17 0.27 3.92
CA SER A 132 2.61 1.59 4.37
C SER A 132 3.99 1.88 3.78
N PHE A 133 4.15 3.09 3.23
CA PHE A 133 5.40 3.55 2.64
C PHE A 133 6.07 4.52 3.61
N ILE A 134 7.25 4.14 4.11
CA ILE A 134 8.07 5.00 4.96
C ILE A 134 9.43 5.25 4.31
N LYS A 135 10.05 6.36 4.68
CA LYS A 135 11.43 6.66 4.34
C LYS A 135 12.21 7.04 5.59
N ILE A 136 13.46 6.62 5.64
CA ILE A 136 14.42 6.97 6.66
C ILE A 136 15.39 7.96 6.03
N LEU A 137 15.43 9.17 6.59
CA LEU A 137 16.29 10.25 6.12
C LEU A 137 17.65 10.20 6.82
N ASP A 138 18.66 10.75 6.16
CA ASP A 138 20.00 10.97 6.69
C ASP A 138 20.74 9.69 7.12
N VAL A 139 20.48 8.57 6.42
CA VAL A 139 21.16 7.30 6.65
C VAL A 139 22.57 7.38 6.07
N PRO A 140 23.63 7.06 6.84
CA PRO A 140 24.99 6.98 6.30
C PRO A 140 25.04 6.01 5.12
N TYR A 141 25.65 6.42 4.01
CA TYR A 141 25.79 5.57 2.82
C TYR A 141 27.02 4.66 2.90
N PHE A 142 28.01 5.06 3.71
CA PHE A 142 29.20 4.30 4.01
C PHE A 142 29.21 3.92 5.49
N ASP A 143 29.72 2.73 5.80
CA ASP A 143 29.98 2.29 7.15
C ASP A 143 31.22 3.01 7.75
N PRO A 144 31.52 2.83 9.05
CA PRO A 144 32.69 3.44 9.67
C PRO A 144 34.04 3.01 9.06
N LYS A 145 34.07 1.95 8.25
CA LYS A 145 35.26 1.45 7.55
C LYS A 145 35.35 1.98 6.11
N GLY A 146 34.40 2.83 5.69
CA GLY A 146 34.34 3.39 4.33
C GLY A 146 33.71 2.45 3.29
N LEU A 147 33.13 1.33 3.69
CA LEU A 147 32.44 0.40 2.80
C LEU A 147 31.00 0.84 2.59
N LYS A 148 30.51 0.72 1.36
CA LYS A 148 29.13 1.05 1.03
C LYS A 148 28.16 0.14 1.80
N ILE A 149 27.15 0.73 2.43
CA ILE A 149 26.09 -0.03 3.10
C ILE A 149 25.25 -0.75 2.04
N THR A 150 25.09 -2.06 2.20
CA THR A 150 24.22 -2.89 1.35
C THR A 150 22.81 -3.00 1.94
N GLN A 151 21.87 -3.47 1.13
CA GLN A 151 20.48 -3.67 1.58
C GLN A 151 20.39 -4.70 2.71
N GLU A 152 21.23 -5.74 2.68
CA GLU A 152 21.27 -6.81 3.68
C GLU A 152 21.78 -6.31 5.04
N VAL A 153 22.83 -5.49 5.03
CA VAL A 153 23.37 -4.89 6.25
C VAL A 153 22.33 -3.96 6.87
N LEU A 154 21.66 -3.18 6.04
CA LEU A 154 20.61 -2.26 6.45
C LEU A 154 19.39 -2.99 7.00
N GLU A 155 18.90 -4.02 6.32
CA GLU A 155 17.80 -4.87 6.78
C GLU A 155 18.10 -5.45 8.16
N LYS A 156 19.30 -6.03 8.35
CA LYS A 156 19.74 -6.53 9.66
C LYS A 156 19.79 -5.43 10.73
N ALA A 157 20.25 -4.24 10.38
CA ALA A 157 20.28 -3.10 11.29
C ALA A 157 18.85 -2.65 11.70
N LEU A 158 17.89 -2.67 10.76
CA LEU A 158 16.50 -2.34 11.05
C LEU A 158 15.85 -3.37 11.99
N HIS A 159 16.11 -4.67 11.79
CA HIS A 159 15.63 -5.74 12.66
C HIS A 159 16.30 -5.76 14.05
N THR A 160 17.44 -5.10 14.22
CA THR A 160 18.11 -4.97 15.52
C THR A 160 17.87 -3.61 16.18
N SER A 161 17.08 -2.74 15.54
CA SER A 161 16.76 -1.41 16.03
C SER A 161 15.68 -1.43 17.12
N VAL A 162 15.49 -0.27 17.76
CA VAL A 162 14.43 -0.04 18.75
C VAL A 162 13.01 -0.25 18.20
N HIS A 163 12.84 -0.19 16.88
CA HIS A 163 11.55 -0.38 16.19
C HIS A 163 11.46 -1.77 15.53
N THR A 164 12.14 -2.78 16.08
CA THR A 164 12.13 -4.14 15.53
C THR A 164 10.72 -4.69 15.30
N GLU A 165 9.75 -4.34 16.15
CA GLU A 165 8.35 -4.76 15.99
C GLU A 165 7.68 -4.19 14.73
N VAL A 166 8.12 -3.01 14.27
CA VAL A 166 7.63 -2.39 13.04
C VAL A 166 8.35 -2.99 11.84
N PHE A 167 9.68 -3.10 11.92
CA PHE A 167 10.49 -3.62 10.82
C PHE A 167 10.39 -5.14 10.62
N ALA A 168 9.83 -5.89 11.59
CA ALA A 168 9.40 -7.27 11.39
C ALA A 168 8.39 -7.43 10.25
N TYR A 169 7.66 -6.36 9.91
CA TYR A 169 6.67 -6.33 8.83
C TYR A 169 7.21 -5.79 7.50
N LEU A 170 8.53 -5.78 7.29
CA LEU A 170 9.11 -5.42 5.99
C LEU A 170 8.55 -6.33 4.89
N SER A 171 7.90 -5.72 3.89
CA SER A 171 7.32 -6.41 2.74
C SER A 171 8.37 -6.80 1.70
N THR A 172 9.41 -5.96 1.58
CA THR A 172 10.52 -6.13 0.66
C THR A 172 11.80 -5.60 1.29
N LYS A 173 12.96 -6.00 0.75
CA LYS A 173 14.25 -5.42 1.15
C LYS A 173 14.21 -3.88 1.07
N PRO A 174 14.83 -3.17 2.03
CA PRO A 174 14.90 -1.71 2.01
C PRO A 174 15.64 -1.21 0.76
N ARG A 175 15.10 -0.18 0.11
CA ARG A 175 15.75 0.44 -1.05
C ARG A 175 16.59 1.62 -0.61
N ILE A 176 17.85 1.61 -0.99
CA ILE A 176 18.77 2.73 -0.78
C ILE A 176 18.67 3.67 -1.98
N ASP A 177 18.33 4.93 -1.73
CA ASP A 177 18.28 6.00 -2.72
C ASP A 177 19.35 7.05 -2.42
N HIS A 178 20.36 7.08 -3.28
CA HIS A 178 21.54 7.92 -3.14
C HIS A 178 21.56 8.94 -4.27
N ASN A 179 21.02 10.13 -3.99
CA ASN A 179 20.73 11.15 -5.00
C ASN A 179 21.98 11.83 -5.60
N SER A 180 23.17 11.64 -5.04
CA SER A 180 24.40 12.25 -5.55
C SER A 180 25.64 11.49 -5.11
N VAL A 181 26.58 11.29 -6.02
CA VAL A 181 27.88 10.63 -5.77
C VAL A 181 28.65 11.25 -4.60
N HIS A 182 28.52 12.56 -4.39
CA HIS A 182 29.27 13.29 -3.35
C HIS A 182 28.59 13.31 -1.98
N LEU A 183 27.32 12.90 -1.89
CA LEU A 183 26.62 12.85 -0.61
C LEU A 183 27.10 11.63 0.18
N THR A 184 27.42 11.84 1.46
CA THR A 184 27.73 10.73 2.38
C THR A 184 26.45 10.16 3.02
N LEU A 185 25.31 10.77 2.75
CA LEU A 185 23.99 10.41 3.27
C LEU A 185 23.06 10.00 2.14
N CYS A 186 22.16 9.07 2.46
CA CYS A 186 21.16 8.56 1.54
C CYS A 186 19.78 8.53 2.22
N THR A 187 18.74 8.39 1.40
CA THR A 187 17.39 8.11 1.88
C THR A 187 17.12 6.64 1.68
N VAL A 188 16.62 5.98 2.72
CA VAL A 188 16.19 4.58 2.63
C VAL A 188 14.67 4.55 2.54
N TYR A 189 14.13 3.79 1.60
CA TYR A 189 12.70 3.54 1.49
C TYR A 189 12.37 2.13 1.95
N CYS A 190 11.35 2.02 2.80
CA CYS A 190 10.84 0.75 3.29
C CYS A 190 9.35 0.61 2.96
N ASN A 191 8.98 -0.59 2.55
CA ASN A 191 7.58 -0.99 2.38
C ASN A 191 7.23 -1.88 3.57
N LEU A 192 6.19 -1.52 4.31
CA LEU A 192 5.73 -2.30 5.46
C LEU A 192 4.35 -2.88 5.16
N TRP A 193 4.16 -4.17 5.44
CA TRP A 193 2.83 -4.71 5.61
C TRP A 193 2.16 -4.04 6.80
N ASP A 194 0.94 -3.55 6.60
CA ASP A 194 0.24 -2.73 7.58
C ASP A 194 -1.29 -2.82 7.42
N SER A 195 -2.00 -2.38 8.46
CA SER A 195 -3.40 -2.02 8.39
C SER A 195 -3.67 -0.88 7.40
N GLN A 196 -4.91 -0.77 6.92
CA GLN A 196 -5.34 0.34 6.05
C GLN A 196 -5.10 1.73 6.67
N GLN A 197 -5.15 1.81 8.01
CA GLN A 197 -4.87 3.03 8.74
C GLN A 197 -3.38 3.31 8.98
N GLY A 198 -2.49 2.42 8.54
CA GLY A 198 -1.05 2.58 8.71
C GLY A 198 -0.58 2.48 10.16
N THR A 199 -1.28 1.69 10.99
CA THR A 199 -1.06 1.60 12.45
C THR A 199 0.37 1.19 12.78
N CYS A 200 0.95 0.24 12.05
CA CYS A 200 2.32 -0.22 12.26
C CYS A 200 3.32 0.90 11.94
N ALA A 201 3.21 1.50 10.75
CA ALA A 201 4.08 2.60 10.36
C ALA A 201 3.95 3.80 11.30
N LYS A 202 2.73 4.16 11.72
CA LYS A 202 2.46 5.28 12.66
C LYS A 202 3.23 5.15 13.97
N LYS A 203 3.51 3.95 14.46
CA LYS A 203 4.34 3.75 15.67
C LYS A 203 5.77 4.25 15.49
N ALA A 204 6.33 4.07 14.29
CA ALA A 204 7.70 4.47 13.98
C ALA A 204 7.80 5.90 13.43
N LEU A 205 6.73 6.45 12.84
CA LEU A 205 6.73 7.79 12.24
C LEU A 205 7.09 8.87 13.27
N GLY A 206 8.03 9.74 12.92
CA GLY A 206 8.48 10.83 13.76
C GLY A 206 9.40 10.41 14.91
N GLN A 207 9.60 9.10 15.13
CA GLN A 207 10.57 8.59 16.10
C GLN A 207 11.97 8.53 15.46
N PRO A 208 13.03 8.81 16.22
CA PRO A 208 14.39 8.62 15.75
C PRO A 208 14.73 7.12 15.70
N ILE A 209 15.65 6.76 14.79
CA ILE A 209 16.28 5.44 14.72
C ILE A 209 17.78 5.60 14.58
N PHE A 210 18.57 4.82 15.32
CA PHE A 210 20.02 4.85 15.21
C PHE A 210 20.50 3.82 14.18
N LEU A 211 21.15 4.29 13.12
CA LEU A 211 21.73 3.47 12.07
C LEU A 211 23.17 3.90 11.81
N ALA A 212 24.09 2.94 11.78
CA ALA A 212 25.53 3.18 11.54
C ALA A 212 26.12 4.32 12.41
N GLY A 213 25.72 4.40 13.68
CA GLY A 213 26.20 5.40 14.63
C GLY A 213 25.57 6.80 14.50
N ARG A 214 24.53 6.96 13.67
CA ARG A 214 23.83 8.24 13.47
C ARG A 214 22.34 8.14 13.76
N SER A 215 21.79 9.17 14.40
CA SER A 215 20.33 9.31 14.54
C SER A 215 19.71 9.73 13.21
N CYS A 216 18.81 8.90 12.71
CA CYS A 216 18.09 9.05 11.45
C CYS A 216 16.60 9.26 11.72
N ALA A 217 15.91 9.98 10.83
CA ALA A 217 14.49 10.31 11.03
C ALA A 217 13.58 9.45 10.15
N ILE A 218 12.57 8.82 10.77
CA ILE A 218 11.55 8.06 10.05
C ILE A 218 10.40 9.00 9.65
N ARG A 219 10.07 9.03 8.36
CA ARG A 219 9.08 9.91 7.77
C ARG A 219 8.13 9.15 6.84
N PRO A 220 6.91 9.66 6.63
CA PRO A 220 6.04 9.13 5.59
C PRO A 220 6.70 9.30 4.22
N ALA A 221 6.57 8.28 3.37
CA ALA A 221 6.94 8.35 1.98
C ALA A 221 5.69 8.35 1.10
N ALA A 222 5.77 9.01 -0.05
CA ALA A 222 4.80 8.79 -1.08
C ALA A 222 4.98 7.38 -1.64
N ARG A 223 3.88 6.77 -2.08
CA ARG A 223 3.92 5.54 -2.87
C ARG A 223 4.83 5.71 -4.08
N HIS A 224 5.68 4.74 -4.36
CA HIS A 224 6.43 4.72 -5.60
C HIS A 224 5.57 4.15 -6.74
N THR A 225 5.61 4.78 -7.91
CA THR A 225 5.04 4.31 -9.20
C THR A 225 5.38 2.88 -9.64
N ARG A 226 6.41 2.23 -9.08
CA ARG A 226 6.87 0.87 -9.44
C ARG A 226 6.34 -0.22 -8.51
N VAL A 227 5.57 0.14 -7.47
CA VAL A 227 4.90 -0.84 -6.61
C VAL A 227 3.51 -1.07 -7.19
N PRO A 228 3.15 -2.32 -7.59
CA PRO A 228 1.84 -2.59 -8.16
C PRO A 228 0.73 -2.09 -7.23
N LEU A 229 -0.29 -1.46 -7.83
CA LEU A 229 -1.51 -1.12 -7.12
C LEU A 229 -2.14 -2.42 -6.60
N CYS A 230 -2.69 -2.40 -5.38
CA CYS A 230 -3.75 -3.35 -5.05
C CYS A 230 -4.87 -3.11 -6.07
N GLN A 231 -5.00 -3.99 -7.06
CA GLN A 231 -5.90 -3.84 -8.21
C GLN A 231 -7.41 -3.92 -7.89
N ARG A 232 -7.88 -3.59 -6.68
CA ARG A 232 -9.33 -3.54 -6.40
C ARG A 232 -9.71 -2.53 -5.31
N THR A 233 -9.68 -1.26 -5.66
CA THR A 233 -10.42 -0.18 -4.97
C THR A 233 -11.67 0.17 -5.79
N SER A 234 -12.68 -0.70 -5.76
CA SER A 234 -14.12 -0.43 -6.02
C SER A 234 -14.81 -1.71 -6.48
N ILE A 235 -15.61 -2.33 -5.61
CA ILE A 235 -16.80 -3.08 -6.04
C ILE A 235 -17.95 -2.51 -5.22
N SER A 236 -18.45 -1.36 -5.66
CA SER A 236 -19.87 -1.06 -5.52
C SER A 236 -20.60 -1.93 -6.53
N GLN A 237 -21.39 -2.88 -6.03
CA GLN A 237 -22.44 -3.64 -6.73
C GLN A 237 -22.08 -4.16 -8.14
N ILE A 238 -21.62 -5.40 -8.21
CA ILE A 238 -21.85 -6.19 -9.43
C ILE A 238 -23.06 -7.09 -9.15
N HIS A 239 -24.16 -6.71 -9.78
CA HIS A 239 -25.34 -7.53 -9.99
C HIS A 239 -24.91 -8.82 -10.69
N VAL A 240 -25.29 -9.97 -10.15
CA VAL A 240 -25.00 -11.28 -10.73
C VAL A 240 -25.80 -11.40 -12.02
N SER A 241 -25.12 -11.37 -13.15
CA SER A 241 -25.67 -11.83 -14.43
C SER A 241 -24.74 -12.90 -14.98
N ASN A 242 -25.25 -14.13 -15.00
CA ASN A 242 -24.64 -15.30 -15.62
C ASN A 242 -24.35 -15.03 -17.09
N THR A 243 -23.09 -15.01 -17.52
CA THR A 243 -22.73 -15.31 -18.92
C THR A 243 -21.30 -15.85 -19.02
N VAL A 244 -21.24 -17.15 -19.34
CA VAL A 244 -20.24 -17.96 -20.07
C VAL A 244 -18.92 -17.29 -20.51
N PHE A 245 -17.82 -17.94 -20.11
CA PHE A 245 -16.50 -18.14 -20.77
C PHE A 245 -16.09 -17.24 -21.96
N SER A 246 -14.89 -16.65 -21.88
CA SER A 246 -13.97 -16.58 -23.03
C SER A 246 -12.51 -16.50 -22.59
N GLN A 247 -11.67 -17.19 -23.37
CA GLN A 247 -10.24 -17.45 -23.20
C GLN A 247 -9.38 -16.17 -23.17
N CYS A 248 -8.27 -16.21 -22.43
CA CYS A 248 -7.08 -15.42 -22.79
C CYS A 248 -6.02 -16.41 -23.31
N GLU A 249 -5.98 -16.54 -24.63
CA GLU A 249 -4.88 -17.12 -25.37
C GLU A 249 -3.59 -16.34 -25.10
N LEU A 250 -2.49 -17.10 -24.97
CA LEU A 250 -1.14 -16.63 -25.25
C LEU A 250 -1.10 -16.11 -26.69
N ILE A 251 -0.60 -14.90 -26.87
CA ILE A 251 -0.01 -14.47 -28.13
C ILE A 251 1.47 -14.21 -27.82
N ASP A 252 2.29 -15.22 -28.10
CA ASP A 252 3.68 -15.00 -28.50
C ASP A 252 3.63 -14.25 -29.82
N GLN A 253 4.23 -13.07 -29.87
CA GLN A 253 4.50 -12.37 -31.12
C GLN A 253 5.97 -12.03 -31.17
N ASP A 254 6.69 -12.86 -31.94
CA ASP A 254 7.91 -12.51 -32.65
C ASP A 254 7.80 -11.10 -33.24
N CYS A 255 8.83 -10.29 -33.03
CA CYS A 255 9.12 -9.12 -33.84
C CYS A 255 10.65 -9.02 -34.01
N ASP A 256 11.07 -9.45 -35.21
CA ASP A 256 12.30 -9.17 -35.99
C ASP A 256 13.69 -9.36 -35.34
#